data_AF-A0A1Q5J9M8-F1
#
_entry.id   AF-A0A1Q5J9M8-F1
#
_cell.length_a   1.000
_cell.length_b   1.000
_cell.length_c   1.000
_cell.angle_alpha   90.00
_cell.angle_beta   90.00
_cell.angle_gamma   90.00
#
_symmetry.space_group_name_H-M   'P 1'
#
loop_
_entity.id
_entity.type
_entity.pdbx_description
1 polymer ?
#
loop_
_entity_poly.entity_id
_entity_poly.type
_entity_poly.pdbx_seq_one_letter_code
_entity_poly.pdbx_strand_id
1 'polypeptide(L)'
;MPLVSSRARLATLSALTALGAFVSVGTATAATPQMNGAWGPFGRCPVDAPAMLAADGLDTSPQCVSSFSASGSIKLGNTTVVTGKTDLQIGVVQNPDGTSTVVAPPAGSIIADSATVPGGLLGLMCPSDIPFITDICRQLTDAKLNKITATVESVGTPSDFDQIAGVLTDKPIVNIPVRIHLQNPFLGNNCYIGTKSKPIVLRPSNQTSPSFAVERYNGDGSPNEEGDMSRLNLLGSTQVDTTFAVPGASGCGLGLFGLIDGAVNLKTGLPSAAGKNSLTLNNTQTYLTGLYAPGVVAPDAGKVLARNWHSAVR
;
A
#
# COMPACT_ATOMS: atom_id res chain seq x y z
N MET A 1 10.74 -35.01 85.12
CA MET A 1 12.04 -34.90 84.41
C MET A 1 11.77 -34.31 83.02
N PRO A 2 12.63 -33.41 82.51
CA PRO A 2 12.33 -31.97 82.56
C PRO A 2 12.31 -31.25 81.18
N LEU A 3 11.87 -29.98 81.22
CA LEU A 3 12.37 -28.78 80.50
C LEU A 3 12.28 -28.75 78.94
N VAL A 4 11.48 -27.83 78.36
CA VAL A 4 11.86 -26.45 77.94
C VAL A 4 12.75 -26.37 76.70
N SER A 5 12.12 -25.90 75.62
CA SER A 5 12.47 -24.74 74.78
C SER A 5 13.76 -24.66 73.95
N SER A 6 13.53 -24.04 72.78
CA SER A 6 14.43 -23.18 72.00
C SER A 6 15.53 -23.87 71.20
N ARG A 7 15.51 -23.67 69.88
CA ARG A 7 16.24 -22.54 69.27
C ARG A 7 15.99 -22.44 67.77
N ALA A 8 15.76 -21.19 67.38
CA ALA A 8 15.74 -20.68 66.03
C ALA A 8 16.96 -21.13 65.20
N ARG A 9 16.73 -21.35 63.90
CA ARG A 9 17.76 -21.14 62.89
C ARG A 9 17.30 -20.06 61.92
N LEU A 10 18.03 -18.96 61.95
CA LEU A 10 18.18 -17.96 60.90
C LEU A 10 18.39 -18.66 59.54
N ALA A 11 17.59 -18.31 58.54
CA ALA A 11 17.83 -17.28 57.53
C ALA A 11 18.47 -17.84 56.26
N THR A 12 17.76 -17.69 55.14
CA THR A 12 18.27 -17.03 53.92
C THR A 12 17.08 -16.68 53.04
N LEU A 13 16.80 -15.38 52.97
CA LEU A 13 16.00 -14.77 51.91
C LEU A 13 16.82 -14.86 50.60
N SER A 14 16.29 -15.55 49.60
CA SER A 14 16.71 -15.37 48.20
C SER A 14 15.51 -14.85 47.43
N ALA A 15 15.38 -13.52 47.39
CA ALA A 15 14.48 -12.84 46.47
C ALA A 15 15.09 -12.91 45.07
N LEU A 16 14.60 -13.81 44.22
CA LEU A 16 14.85 -13.73 42.78
C LEU A 16 13.98 -12.62 42.19
N THR A 17 14.57 -11.45 41.97
CA THR A 17 14.03 -10.42 41.09
C THR A 17 14.11 -10.91 39.65
N ALA A 18 13.01 -11.46 39.14
CA ALA A 18 12.84 -11.72 37.71
C ALA A 18 12.69 -10.37 36.99
N LEU A 19 13.80 -9.80 36.51
CA LEU A 19 13.75 -8.75 35.49
C LEU A 19 13.27 -9.40 34.19
N GLY A 20 11.98 -9.21 33.88
CA GLY A 20 11.43 -9.53 32.57
C GLY A 20 12.11 -8.66 31.51
N ALA A 21 12.99 -9.27 30.72
CA ALA A 21 13.46 -8.68 29.48
C ALA A 21 12.25 -8.57 28.53
N PHE A 22 11.72 -7.36 28.37
CA PHE A 22 10.86 -7.05 27.23
C PHE A 22 11.73 -7.17 25.99
N VAL A 23 11.71 -8.34 25.35
CA VAL A 23 12.22 -8.50 24.00
C VAL A 23 11.29 -7.67 23.13
N SER A 24 11.75 -6.50 22.71
CA SER A 24 11.14 -5.74 21.62
C SER A 24 11.21 -6.64 20.39
N VAL A 25 10.11 -7.35 20.12
CA VAL A 25 9.90 -8.04 18.84
C VAL A 25 9.77 -6.92 17.81
N GLY A 26 10.89 -6.48 17.26
CA GLY A 26 10.89 -5.66 16.06
C GLY A 26 10.11 -6.45 15.02
N THR A 27 9.02 -5.89 14.51
CA THR A 27 8.35 -6.40 13.31
C THR A 27 9.34 -6.25 12.17
N ALA A 28 10.15 -7.28 11.92
CA ALA A 28 10.90 -7.37 10.70
C ALA A 28 9.87 -7.40 9.57
N THR A 29 9.77 -6.30 8.82
CA THR A 29 9.08 -6.29 7.53
C THR A 29 9.80 -7.33 6.68
N ALA A 30 9.14 -8.47 6.42
CA ALA A 30 9.70 -9.48 5.54
C ALA A 30 10.09 -8.81 4.22
N ALA A 31 11.34 -8.99 3.80
CA ALA A 31 11.77 -8.51 2.49
C ALA A 31 10.92 -9.17 1.41
N THR A 32 10.48 -8.39 0.42
CA THR A 32 9.78 -8.94 -0.75
C THR A 32 10.69 -9.99 -1.41
N PRO A 33 10.21 -11.23 -1.63
CA PRO A 33 11.02 -12.27 -2.26
C PRO A 33 11.46 -11.85 -3.65
N GLN A 34 12.68 -12.22 -4.02
CA GLN A 34 13.14 -12.07 -5.39
C GLN A 34 12.51 -13.17 -6.23
N MET A 35 11.79 -12.79 -7.27
CA MET A 35 11.09 -13.75 -8.14
C MET A 35 11.90 -14.06 -9.40
N ASN A 36 11.77 -15.30 -9.89
CA ASN A 36 12.38 -15.76 -11.13
C ASN A 36 11.57 -15.34 -12.37
N GLY A 37 12.29 -14.92 -13.42
CA GLY A 37 11.75 -14.75 -14.78
C GLY A 37 10.44 -13.96 -14.85
N ALA A 38 9.41 -14.54 -15.48
CA ALA A 38 8.13 -13.87 -15.70
C ALA A 38 7.36 -13.54 -14.40
N TRP A 39 7.69 -14.19 -13.28
CA TRP A 39 7.16 -13.84 -11.97
C TRP A 39 7.78 -12.57 -11.37
N GLY A 40 8.85 -12.02 -11.96
CA GLY A 40 9.60 -10.85 -11.48
C GLY A 40 8.76 -9.75 -10.80
N PRO A 41 7.67 -9.26 -11.42
CA PRO A 41 6.83 -8.20 -10.85
C PRO A 41 6.00 -8.62 -9.61
N PHE A 42 5.75 -9.92 -9.40
CA PHE A 42 4.68 -10.42 -8.52
C PHE A 42 5.16 -10.88 -7.14
N GLY A 43 6.21 -10.28 -6.58
CA GLY A 43 6.77 -10.69 -5.29
C GLY A 43 5.83 -10.54 -4.08
N ARG A 44 4.66 -9.90 -4.21
CA ARG A 44 3.66 -9.74 -3.14
C ARG A 44 2.28 -10.31 -3.50
N CYS A 45 2.17 -11.17 -4.51
CA CYS A 45 0.87 -11.78 -4.82
C CYS A 45 0.38 -12.62 -3.62
N PRO A 46 -0.87 -12.44 -3.14
CA PRO A 46 -1.39 -13.16 -1.98
C PRO A 46 -1.84 -14.59 -2.33
N VAL A 47 -0.97 -15.39 -2.96
CA VAL A 47 -1.32 -16.72 -3.48
C VAL A 47 -1.78 -17.71 -2.39
N ASP A 48 -1.33 -17.51 -1.15
CA ASP A 48 -1.70 -18.34 0.00
C ASP A 48 -3.00 -17.87 0.70
N ALA A 49 -3.61 -16.78 0.23
CA ALA A 49 -4.87 -16.32 0.80
C ALA A 49 -5.97 -17.37 0.57
N PRO A 50 -6.86 -17.63 1.56
CA PRO A 50 -7.89 -18.65 1.43
C PRO A 50 -8.76 -18.50 0.17
N ALA A 51 -9.12 -17.27 -0.21
CA ALA A 51 -9.91 -17.01 -1.41
C ALA A 51 -9.15 -17.38 -2.70
N MET A 52 -7.84 -17.14 -2.76
CA MET A 52 -7.00 -17.51 -3.91
C MET A 52 -6.85 -19.04 -4.00
N LEU A 53 -6.59 -19.70 -2.87
CA LEU A 53 -6.42 -21.16 -2.81
C LEU A 53 -7.71 -21.93 -3.10
N ALA A 54 -8.87 -21.34 -2.80
CA ALA A 54 -10.18 -21.93 -3.02
C ALA A 54 -10.64 -21.89 -4.48
N ALA A 55 -9.95 -21.13 -5.35
CA ALA A 55 -10.31 -21.05 -6.75
C ALA A 55 -10.11 -22.41 -7.45
N ASP A 56 -11.17 -22.90 -8.10
CA ASP A 56 -11.22 -24.27 -8.61
C ASP A 56 -10.70 -24.41 -10.04
N GLY A 57 -10.70 -23.35 -10.83
CA GLY A 57 -10.31 -23.31 -12.23
C GLY A 57 -11.43 -23.56 -13.23
N LEU A 58 -12.65 -23.86 -12.77
CA LEU A 58 -13.84 -24.00 -13.63
C LEU A 58 -14.77 -22.82 -13.42
N ASP A 59 -15.27 -22.64 -12.19
CA ASP A 59 -16.12 -21.53 -11.83
C ASP A 59 -15.28 -20.29 -11.49
N THR A 60 -14.10 -20.49 -10.90
CA THR A 60 -13.27 -19.40 -10.41
C THR A 60 -11.81 -19.55 -10.83
N SER A 61 -11.22 -18.48 -11.37
CA SER A 61 -9.83 -18.48 -11.84
C SER A 61 -8.97 -17.51 -11.05
N PRO A 62 -7.89 -17.97 -10.40
CA PRO A 62 -7.02 -17.12 -9.60
C PRO A 62 -5.91 -16.50 -10.48
N GLN A 63 -5.66 -15.21 -10.29
CA GLN A 63 -4.64 -14.45 -11.01
C GLN A 63 -3.97 -13.43 -10.08
N CYS A 64 -2.78 -12.99 -10.45
CA CYS A 64 -2.04 -11.93 -9.79
C CYS A 64 -1.97 -10.72 -10.72
N VAL A 65 -2.19 -9.52 -10.19
CA VAL A 65 -2.02 -8.26 -10.92
C VAL A 65 -0.93 -7.45 -10.26
N SER A 66 -0.04 -6.88 -11.08
CA SER A 66 1.00 -5.95 -10.67
C SER A 66 0.95 -4.73 -11.57
N SER A 67 1.09 -3.53 -11.00
CA SER A 67 1.23 -2.30 -11.79
C SER A 67 2.27 -1.41 -11.15
N PHE A 68 3.27 -1.02 -11.93
CA PHE A 68 4.38 -0.20 -11.48
C PHE A 68 4.48 1.09 -12.29
N SER A 69 4.74 2.21 -11.61
CA SER A 69 5.12 3.46 -12.25
C SER A 69 6.31 4.08 -11.51
N ALA A 70 7.33 4.50 -12.26
CA ALA A 70 8.54 5.09 -11.69
C ALA A 70 8.37 6.56 -11.30
N SER A 71 7.33 7.23 -11.82
CA SER A 71 7.12 8.66 -11.60
C SER A 71 5.68 9.07 -11.88
N GLY A 72 5.26 10.18 -11.32
CA GLY A 72 3.93 10.71 -11.53
C GLY A 72 3.73 12.04 -10.84
N SER A 73 2.48 12.45 -10.73
CA SER A 73 2.10 13.58 -9.90
C SER A 73 0.74 13.33 -9.26
N ILE A 74 0.57 13.86 -8.06
CA ILE A 74 -0.71 13.87 -7.36
C ILE A 74 -1.02 15.28 -6.90
N LYS A 75 -2.23 15.75 -7.20
CA LYS A 75 -2.77 17.03 -6.77
C LYS A 75 -3.92 16.78 -5.81
N LEU A 76 -3.83 17.40 -4.63
CA LEU A 76 -4.84 17.38 -3.58
C LEU A 76 -5.19 18.82 -3.26
N GLY A 77 -6.39 19.26 -3.64
CA GLY A 77 -6.79 20.66 -3.53
C GLY A 77 -5.80 21.59 -4.22
N ASN A 78 -5.08 22.39 -3.42
CA ASN A 78 -4.11 23.39 -3.89
C ASN A 78 -2.66 22.87 -3.95
N THR A 79 -2.39 21.66 -3.46
CA THR A 79 -1.03 21.12 -3.38
C THR A 79 -0.80 20.06 -4.45
N THR A 80 0.24 20.23 -5.25
CA THR A 80 0.72 19.23 -6.21
C THR A 80 2.07 18.68 -5.76
N VAL A 81 2.22 17.36 -5.78
CA VAL A 81 3.44 16.65 -5.40
C VAL A 81 3.86 15.73 -6.54
N VAL A 82 5.14 15.71 -6.87
CA VAL A 82 5.73 14.70 -7.79
C VAL A 82 5.88 13.40 -7.01
N THR A 83 5.30 12.32 -7.51
CA THR A 83 5.40 11.00 -6.87
C THR A 83 6.69 10.30 -7.32
N GLY A 84 7.29 9.53 -6.41
CA GLY A 84 8.35 8.60 -6.75
C GLY A 84 7.80 7.30 -7.35
N LYS A 85 8.51 6.20 -7.12
CA LYS A 85 8.04 4.88 -7.56
C LYS A 85 6.75 4.50 -6.84
N THR A 86 5.86 3.84 -7.56
CA THR A 86 4.62 3.27 -7.03
C THR A 86 4.47 1.86 -7.57
N ASP A 87 4.07 0.93 -6.70
CA ASP A 87 3.91 -0.47 -7.01
C ASP A 87 2.60 -0.98 -6.38
N LEU A 88 1.62 -1.25 -7.24
CA LEU A 88 0.37 -1.90 -6.89
C LEU A 88 0.50 -3.41 -7.11
N GLN A 89 0.12 -4.22 -6.13
CA GLN A 89 -0.08 -5.66 -6.31
C GLN A 89 -1.38 -6.11 -5.64
N ILE A 90 -2.13 -6.95 -6.33
CA ILE A 90 -3.36 -7.58 -5.84
C ILE A 90 -3.46 -9.01 -6.36
N GLY A 91 -4.10 -9.89 -5.58
CA GLY A 91 -4.68 -11.12 -6.12
C GLY A 91 -6.08 -10.82 -6.64
N VAL A 92 -6.50 -11.51 -7.68
CA VAL A 92 -7.86 -11.46 -8.19
C VAL A 92 -8.35 -12.88 -8.45
N VAL A 93 -9.60 -13.13 -8.07
CA VAL A 93 -10.33 -14.36 -8.41
C VAL A 93 -11.43 -13.95 -9.37
N GLN A 94 -11.30 -14.33 -10.62
CA GLN A 94 -12.32 -14.09 -11.64
C GLN A 94 -13.49 -15.06 -11.42
N ASN A 95 -14.71 -14.53 -11.40
CA ASN A 95 -15.96 -15.25 -11.18
C ASN A 95 -16.63 -15.62 -12.52
N PRO A 96 -17.61 -16.55 -12.53
CA PRO A 96 -18.29 -16.97 -13.76
C PRO A 96 -19.08 -15.85 -14.44
N ASP A 97 -19.53 -14.87 -13.67
CA ASP A 97 -20.30 -13.71 -14.15
C ASP A 97 -19.41 -12.61 -14.76
N GLY A 98 -18.09 -12.84 -14.83
CA GLY A 98 -17.11 -11.89 -15.35
C GLY A 98 -16.65 -10.84 -14.33
N THR A 99 -17.21 -10.82 -13.11
CA THR A 99 -16.71 -9.97 -12.03
C THR A 99 -15.44 -10.56 -11.41
N SER A 100 -14.75 -9.77 -10.59
CA SER A 100 -13.55 -10.22 -9.88
C SER A 100 -13.64 -9.94 -8.39
N THR A 101 -13.33 -10.95 -7.57
CA THR A 101 -13.06 -10.75 -6.15
C THR A 101 -11.60 -10.38 -5.96
N VAL A 102 -11.35 -9.23 -5.34
CA VAL A 102 -9.99 -8.73 -5.11
C VAL A 102 -9.47 -9.17 -3.74
N VAL A 103 -8.22 -9.61 -3.70
CA VAL A 103 -7.51 -10.05 -2.50
C VAL A 103 -6.29 -9.16 -2.30
N ALA A 104 -6.23 -8.47 -1.16
CA ALA A 104 -5.10 -7.61 -0.83
C ALA A 104 -3.91 -8.45 -0.30
N PRO A 105 -2.66 -8.09 -0.65
CA PRO A 105 -1.48 -8.60 0.04
C PRO A 105 -1.51 -8.25 1.53
N PRO A 106 -0.93 -9.09 2.41
CA PRO A 106 -0.85 -8.80 3.85
C PRO A 106 -0.15 -7.47 4.19
N ALA A 107 0.83 -7.07 3.38
CA ALA A 107 1.55 -5.81 3.53
C ALA A 107 0.83 -4.59 2.92
N GLY A 108 -0.38 -4.77 2.38
CA GLY A 108 -1.12 -3.76 1.62
C GLY A 108 -0.87 -3.84 0.11
N SER A 109 -1.83 -3.31 -0.66
CA SER A 109 -1.82 -3.40 -2.12
C SER A 109 -0.86 -2.41 -2.78
N ILE A 110 -0.69 -1.22 -2.22
CA ILE A 110 0.24 -0.20 -2.71
C ILE A 110 1.47 -0.09 -1.80
N ILE A 111 2.64 -0.11 -2.42
CA ILE A 111 3.88 0.43 -1.87
C ILE A 111 4.29 1.62 -2.73
N ALA A 112 4.52 2.77 -2.11
CA ALA A 112 4.92 3.99 -2.78
C ALA A 112 6.14 4.61 -2.11
N ASP A 113 7.05 5.15 -2.91
CA ASP A 113 8.12 6.00 -2.43
C ASP A 113 7.52 7.23 -1.76
N SER A 114 8.12 7.57 -0.63
CA SER A 114 7.92 8.84 0.05
C SER A 114 8.25 10.02 -0.87
N ALA A 115 7.33 10.98 -0.98
CA ALA A 115 7.51 12.19 -1.76
C ALA A 115 7.72 13.41 -0.84
N THR A 116 8.50 14.39 -1.29
CA THR A 116 8.67 15.64 -0.54
C THR A 116 7.57 16.63 -0.92
N VAL A 117 6.88 17.18 0.07
CA VAL A 117 5.84 18.19 -0.17
C VAL A 117 6.50 19.54 -0.50
N PRO A 118 6.21 20.16 -1.66
CA PRO A 118 6.77 21.46 -2.01
C PRO A 118 6.48 22.54 -0.96
N GLY A 119 7.48 23.36 -0.65
CA GLY A 119 7.39 24.39 0.39
C GLY A 119 7.53 23.88 1.84
N GLY A 120 7.40 22.58 2.07
CA GLY A 120 7.58 21.99 3.39
C GLY A 120 6.57 22.50 4.43
N LEU A 121 6.97 22.51 5.69
CA LEU A 121 6.16 22.94 6.83
C LEU A 121 5.84 24.43 6.75
N LEU A 122 6.80 25.27 6.35
CA LEU A 122 6.57 26.68 6.03
C LEU A 122 5.47 26.84 4.97
N GLY A 123 5.54 26.03 3.91
CA GLY A 123 4.54 26.01 2.86
C GLY A 123 3.18 25.44 3.26
N LEU A 124 3.09 24.70 4.37
CA LEU A 124 1.86 24.06 4.84
C LEU A 124 1.20 24.77 6.04
N MET A 125 1.95 25.53 6.84
CA MET A 125 1.42 26.17 8.05
C MET A 125 1.87 27.62 8.27
N CYS A 126 2.65 28.21 7.35
CA CYS A 126 3.13 29.59 7.48
C CYS A 126 2.74 30.49 6.28
N PRO A 127 2.52 31.80 6.50
CA PRO A 127 2.35 32.44 7.80
C PRO A 127 1.03 32.00 8.48
N SER A 128 0.95 32.16 9.80
CA SER A 128 -0.23 31.83 10.60
C SER A 128 -0.40 32.85 11.71
N ASP A 129 -1.65 33.25 11.96
CA ASP A 129 -2.04 34.15 13.05
C ASP A 129 -2.21 33.42 14.40
N ILE A 130 -2.00 32.10 14.42
CA ILE A 130 -2.05 31.29 15.63
C ILE A 130 -0.70 31.41 16.34
N PRO A 131 -0.61 31.99 17.57
CA PRO A 131 0.66 32.32 18.21
C PRO A 131 1.67 31.16 18.27
N PHE A 132 1.20 29.96 18.63
CA PHE A 132 2.06 28.77 18.68
C PHE A 132 2.60 28.33 17.30
N ILE A 133 1.80 28.48 16.24
CA ILE A 133 2.26 28.18 14.88
C ILE A 133 3.24 29.26 14.41
N THR A 134 3.00 30.53 14.76
CA THR A 134 3.94 31.62 14.47
C THR A 134 5.31 31.35 15.10
N ASP A 135 5.37 30.81 16.31
CA ASP A 135 6.64 30.44 16.97
C ASP A 135 7.35 29.29 16.26
N ILE A 136 6.62 28.26 15.82
CA ILE A 136 7.17 27.21 14.96
C ILE A 136 7.71 27.81 13.65
N CYS A 137 6.94 28.68 12.99
CA CYS A 137 7.36 29.36 11.77
C CYS A 137 8.66 30.16 11.96
N ARG A 138 8.87 30.78 13.13
CA ARG A 138 10.11 31.49 13.46
C ARG A 138 11.30 30.56 13.71
N GLN A 139 11.06 29.35 14.21
CA GLN A 139 12.09 28.34 14.47
C GLN A 139 12.51 27.57 13.21
N LEU A 140 11.70 27.60 12.14
CA LEU A 140 11.98 26.94 10.87
C LEU A 140 12.98 27.72 10.01
N THR A 141 14.20 27.89 10.50
CA THR A 141 15.37 28.34 9.72
C THR A 141 16.20 27.18 9.17
N ASP A 142 15.98 25.96 9.68
CA ASP A 142 16.63 24.73 9.24
C ASP A 142 15.81 24.02 8.14
N ALA A 143 16.45 23.77 6.99
CA ALA A 143 15.85 23.10 5.84
C ALA A 143 15.37 21.67 6.13
N LYS A 144 15.99 20.94 7.07
CA LYS A 144 15.58 19.61 7.50
C LYS A 144 14.31 19.65 8.33
N LEU A 145 14.21 20.63 9.24
CA LEU A 145 13.01 20.84 10.05
C LEU A 145 11.81 21.30 9.20
N ASN A 146 12.08 22.00 8.09
CA ASN A 146 11.04 22.38 7.13
C ASN A 146 10.56 21.20 6.25
N LYS A 147 11.35 20.14 6.06
CA LYS A 147 10.98 19.07 5.13
C LYS A 147 9.77 18.28 5.64
N ILE A 148 8.73 18.17 4.81
CA ILE A 148 7.62 17.25 5.02
C ILE A 148 7.70 16.15 3.97
N THR A 149 7.57 14.92 4.44
CA THR A 149 7.50 13.74 3.59
C THR A 149 6.07 13.22 3.59
N ALA A 150 5.52 12.92 2.42
CA ALA A 150 4.20 12.36 2.23
C ALA A 150 4.32 10.95 1.65
N THR A 151 3.72 9.96 2.31
CA THR A 151 3.73 8.56 1.88
C THR A 151 2.29 8.09 1.70
N VAL A 152 1.99 7.48 0.56
CA VAL A 152 0.69 6.85 0.32
C VAL A 152 0.67 5.50 1.03
N GLU A 153 -0.35 5.28 1.86
CA GLU A 153 -0.58 4.02 2.56
C GLU A 153 -1.91 3.40 2.13
N SER A 154 -1.89 2.09 1.88
CA SER A 154 -3.11 1.32 1.61
C SER A 154 -4.01 1.27 2.85
N VAL A 155 -5.32 1.43 2.67
CA VAL A 155 -6.30 1.27 3.75
C VAL A 155 -7.48 0.42 3.30
N GLY A 156 -7.43 -0.86 3.67
CA GLY A 156 -8.43 -1.84 3.25
C GLY A 156 -8.08 -2.48 1.90
N THR A 157 -9.00 -3.31 1.42
CA THR A 157 -8.85 -4.08 0.18
C THR A 157 -9.35 -3.26 -1.01
N PRO A 158 -8.60 -3.20 -2.13
CA PRO A 158 -9.12 -2.62 -3.37
C PRO A 158 -10.38 -3.34 -3.85
N SER A 159 -11.23 -2.68 -4.63
CA SER A 159 -12.51 -3.22 -5.11
C SER A 159 -12.73 -2.89 -6.57
N ASP A 160 -13.80 -3.45 -7.16
CA ASP A 160 -14.27 -3.08 -8.49
C ASP A 160 -13.17 -3.18 -9.56
N PHE A 161 -12.36 -4.24 -9.47
CA PHE A 161 -11.34 -4.52 -10.48
C PHE A 161 -12.02 -4.95 -11.79
N ASP A 162 -11.67 -4.26 -12.87
CA ASP A 162 -12.12 -4.56 -14.23
C ASP A 162 -10.91 -4.85 -15.12
N GLN A 163 -10.72 -6.12 -15.46
CA GLN A 163 -9.63 -6.56 -16.32
C GLN A 163 -9.72 -5.96 -17.72
N ILE A 164 -10.92 -5.76 -18.26
CA ILE A 164 -11.13 -5.20 -19.60
C ILE A 164 -10.81 -3.71 -19.60
N ALA A 165 -11.13 -2.99 -18.53
CA ALA A 165 -10.69 -1.60 -18.36
C ALA A 165 -9.16 -1.46 -18.38
N GLY A 166 -8.42 -2.51 -17.97
CA GLY A 166 -6.96 -2.55 -18.03
C GLY A 166 -6.38 -2.38 -19.44
N VAL A 167 -7.09 -2.80 -20.50
CA VAL A 167 -6.64 -2.69 -21.89
C VAL A 167 -7.25 -1.51 -22.66
N LEU A 168 -8.30 -0.90 -22.11
CA LEU A 168 -9.02 0.22 -22.72
C LEU A 168 -8.60 1.55 -22.10
N THR A 169 -8.94 2.65 -22.79
CA THR A 169 -8.80 4.00 -22.22
C THR A 169 -10.08 4.43 -21.51
N ASP A 170 -9.94 5.43 -20.63
CA ASP A 170 -11.05 6.17 -20.01
C ASP A 170 -12.04 5.33 -19.19
N LYS A 171 -11.61 4.14 -18.74
CA LYS A 171 -12.35 3.27 -17.84
C LYS A 171 -11.56 3.05 -16.54
N PRO A 172 -12.18 3.24 -15.37
CA PRO A 172 -11.56 2.88 -14.10
C PRO A 172 -11.17 1.41 -14.06
N ILE A 173 -9.92 1.13 -13.70
CA ILE A 173 -9.37 -0.24 -13.66
C ILE A 173 -9.67 -0.91 -12.31
N VAL A 174 -9.56 -0.14 -11.22
CA VAL A 174 -9.72 -0.63 -9.84
C VAL A 174 -9.96 0.53 -8.90
N ASN A 175 -10.76 0.31 -7.86
CA ASN A 175 -10.91 1.25 -6.76
C ASN A 175 -9.87 0.95 -5.68
N ILE A 176 -9.00 1.91 -5.37
CA ILE A 176 -7.91 1.73 -4.42
C ILE A 176 -8.07 2.70 -3.25
N PRO A 177 -8.45 2.20 -2.06
CA PRO A 177 -8.57 3.03 -0.86
C PRO A 177 -7.19 3.28 -0.24
N VAL A 178 -6.83 4.56 -0.12
CA VAL A 178 -5.55 5.02 0.44
C VAL A 178 -5.75 6.14 1.46
N ARG A 179 -4.72 6.35 2.28
CA ARG A 179 -4.52 7.57 3.08
C ARG A 179 -3.10 8.06 2.86
N ILE A 180 -2.82 9.32 3.20
CA ILE A 180 -1.48 9.88 3.04
C ILE A 180 -0.93 10.21 4.42
N HIS A 181 0.19 9.59 4.77
CA HIS A 181 0.92 9.88 5.99
C HIS A 181 1.87 11.06 5.76
N LEU A 182 1.68 12.14 6.51
CA LEU A 182 2.59 13.28 6.53
C LEU A 182 3.56 13.13 7.69
N GLN A 183 4.86 13.11 7.36
CA GLN A 183 5.94 12.90 8.32
C GLN A 183 6.78 14.16 8.45
N ASN A 184 6.80 14.71 9.66
CA ASN A 184 7.69 15.77 10.10
C ASN A 184 7.71 15.81 11.64
N PRO A 185 8.82 16.14 12.30
CA PRO A 185 8.91 16.17 13.77
C PRO A 185 7.81 16.99 14.45
N PHE A 186 7.35 18.09 13.85
CA PHE A 186 6.30 18.96 14.40
C PHE A 186 4.88 18.44 14.14
N LEU A 187 4.68 17.56 13.16
CA LEU A 187 3.39 16.94 12.84
C LEU A 187 3.13 15.68 13.66
N GLY A 188 4.16 15.09 14.26
CA GLY A 188 4.06 13.78 14.92
C GLY A 188 3.85 12.63 13.94
N ASN A 189 3.70 11.42 14.47
CA ASN A 189 3.64 10.17 13.68
C ASN A 189 2.22 9.77 13.26
N ASN A 190 1.22 10.60 13.55
CA ASN A 190 -0.20 10.27 13.32
C ASN A 190 -0.88 11.29 12.40
N CYS A 191 -0.12 12.12 11.70
CA CYS A 191 -0.67 13.13 10.80
C CYS A 191 -1.04 12.49 9.46
N TYR A 192 -2.34 12.36 9.19
CA TYR A 192 -2.85 11.73 7.98
C TYR A 192 -3.83 12.62 7.23
N ILE A 193 -3.72 12.67 5.90
CA ILE A 193 -4.81 13.11 5.02
C ILE A 193 -5.67 11.88 4.67
N GLY A 194 -6.95 11.94 5.02
CA GLY A 194 -7.82 10.77 5.01
C GLY A 194 -7.61 9.87 6.22
N THR A 195 -8.54 8.93 6.43
CA THR A 195 -8.47 7.94 7.51
C THR A 195 -8.84 6.57 6.98
N LYS A 196 -8.63 5.51 7.78
CA LYS A 196 -9.12 4.17 7.44
C LYS A 196 -10.63 4.13 7.21
N SER A 197 -11.40 4.93 7.96
CA SER A 197 -12.86 5.01 7.85
C SER A 197 -13.37 5.96 6.75
N LYS A 198 -12.54 6.90 6.33
CA LYS A 198 -12.81 7.90 5.30
C LYS A 198 -11.57 8.03 4.41
N PRO A 199 -11.32 7.04 3.54
CA PRO A 199 -10.12 7.03 2.71
C PRO A 199 -10.26 7.97 1.52
N ILE A 200 -9.15 8.26 0.87
CA ILE A 200 -9.12 8.71 -0.53
C ILE A 200 -9.31 7.45 -1.37
N VAL A 201 -10.28 7.41 -2.28
CA VAL A 201 -10.48 6.26 -3.17
C VAL A 201 -10.04 6.63 -4.58
N LEU A 202 -8.87 6.14 -4.96
CA LEU A 202 -8.29 6.33 -6.30
C LEU A 202 -8.91 5.35 -7.29
N ARG A 203 -9.10 5.80 -8.52
CA ARG A 203 -9.74 5.08 -9.62
C ARG A 203 -8.96 5.28 -10.92
N PRO A 204 -7.69 4.82 -10.98
CA PRO A 204 -6.86 5.03 -12.16
C PRO A 204 -7.50 4.41 -13.40
N SER A 205 -7.41 5.13 -14.50
CA SER A 205 -7.81 4.72 -15.84
C SER A 205 -6.66 4.98 -16.80
N ASN A 206 -6.55 4.22 -17.90
CA ASN A 206 -5.57 4.54 -18.93
C ASN A 206 -6.00 5.80 -19.68
N GLN A 207 -5.13 6.82 -19.70
CA GLN A 207 -5.26 7.99 -20.56
C GLN A 207 -4.76 7.70 -21.98
N THR A 208 -3.75 6.85 -22.11
CA THR A 208 -3.19 6.38 -23.38
C THR A 208 -3.23 4.87 -23.43
N SER A 209 -3.49 4.30 -24.61
CA SER A 209 -3.54 2.85 -24.77
C SER A 209 -2.17 2.23 -24.44
N PRO A 210 -2.12 1.16 -23.61
CA PRO A 210 -0.90 0.42 -23.39
C PRO A 210 -0.50 -0.37 -24.64
N SER A 211 0.78 -0.68 -24.80
CA SER A 211 1.18 -1.78 -25.67
C SER A 211 0.74 -3.10 -25.04
N PHE A 212 0.27 -4.02 -25.88
CA PHE A 212 -0.28 -5.30 -25.45
C PHE A 212 0.60 -6.45 -25.95
N ALA A 213 0.99 -7.35 -25.05
CA ALA A 213 1.62 -8.61 -25.41
C ALA A 213 1.18 -9.72 -24.45
N VAL A 214 1.19 -10.96 -24.94
CA VAL A 214 0.96 -12.15 -24.14
C VAL A 214 2.20 -13.02 -24.24
N GLU A 215 2.65 -13.55 -23.12
CA GLU A 215 3.68 -14.59 -23.10
C GLU A 215 3.22 -15.76 -22.24
N ARG A 216 3.76 -16.94 -22.56
CA ARG A 216 3.62 -18.15 -21.76
C ARG A 216 4.95 -18.50 -21.13
N TYR A 217 4.90 -19.18 -19.99
CA TYR A 217 6.08 -19.54 -19.23
C TYR A 217 5.82 -20.72 -18.28
N ASN A 218 6.88 -21.34 -17.76
CA ASN A 218 6.78 -22.46 -16.83
C ASN A 218 6.35 -22.01 -15.43
N GLY A 219 5.87 -22.94 -14.61
CA GLY A 219 5.48 -22.66 -13.22
C GLY A 219 6.56 -21.91 -12.43
N ASP A 220 7.83 -22.27 -12.61
CA ASP A 220 8.99 -21.67 -11.94
C ASP A 220 9.41 -20.27 -12.47
N GLY A 221 8.69 -19.72 -13.45
CA GLY A 221 8.99 -18.42 -14.05
C GLY A 221 9.90 -18.45 -15.28
N SER A 222 10.48 -19.61 -15.65
CA SER A 222 11.36 -19.71 -16.82
C SER A 222 10.59 -19.57 -18.15
N PRO A 223 11.17 -18.90 -19.17
CA PRO A 223 10.50 -18.72 -20.46
C PRO A 223 10.14 -20.05 -21.13
N ASN A 224 8.89 -20.19 -21.59
CA ASN A 224 8.41 -21.35 -22.34
C ASN A 224 7.10 -21.01 -23.08
N GLU A 225 7.12 -20.96 -24.40
CA GLU A 225 5.93 -20.65 -25.23
C GLU A 225 4.79 -21.68 -25.08
N GLU A 226 5.10 -22.88 -24.58
CA GLU A 226 4.13 -23.94 -24.29
C GLU A 226 3.83 -24.08 -22.79
N GLY A 227 4.33 -23.16 -21.96
CA GLY A 227 4.20 -23.25 -20.50
C GLY A 227 2.76 -23.11 -19.98
N ASP A 228 2.52 -23.66 -18.80
CA ASP A 228 1.19 -23.71 -18.17
C ASP A 228 0.77 -22.37 -17.54
N MET A 229 1.69 -21.42 -17.44
CA MET A 229 1.44 -20.06 -16.98
C MET A 229 1.37 -19.10 -18.16
N SER A 230 0.62 -18.01 -18.00
CA SER A 230 0.58 -16.91 -18.97
C SER A 230 0.59 -15.56 -18.28
N ARG A 231 1.20 -14.57 -18.94
CA ARG A 231 1.22 -13.19 -18.49
C ARG A 231 0.77 -12.26 -19.60
N LEU A 232 -0.19 -11.41 -19.28
CA LEU A 232 -0.55 -10.23 -20.06
C LEU A 232 0.40 -9.09 -19.67
N ASN A 233 1.01 -8.47 -20.66
CA ASN A 233 1.89 -7.31 -20.53
C ASN A 233 1.18 -6.09 -21.12
N LEU A 234 0.90 -5.09 -20.28
CA LEU A 234 0.23 -3.84 -20.62
C LEU A 234 1.17 -2.69 -20.28
N LEU A 235 1.95 -2.26 -21.26
CA LEU A 235 3.14 -1.44 -21.00
C LEU A 235 3.01 -0.03 -21.57
N GLY A 236 3.54 0.93 -20.84
CA GLY A 236 3.76 2.30 -21.29
C GLY A 236 2.53 3.20 -21.30
N SER A 237 1.39 2.79 -20.72
CA SER A 237 0.25 3.70 -20.59
C SER A 237 0.50 4.77 -19.53
N THR A 238 0.04 5.99 -19.80
CA THR A 238 -0.17 6.98 -18.75
C THR A 238 -1.51 6.68 -18.10
N GLN A 239 -1.54 6.53 -16.78
CA GLN A 239 -2.77 6.35 -16.03
C GLN A 239 -3.16 7.62 -15.27
N VAL A 240 -4.44 7.93 -15.23
CA VAL A 240 -4.97 9.14 -14.59
C VAL A 240 -6.21 8.87 -13.76
N ASP A 241 -6.46 9.72 -12.77
CA ASP A 241 -7.73 9.83 -12.07
C ASP A 241 -7.98 11.29 -11.68
N THR A 242 -9.16 11.83 -11.97
CA THR A 242 -9.59 13.19 -11.61
C THR A 242 -10.89 13.20 -10.80
N THR A 243 -11.40 12.02 -10.44
CA THR A 243 -12.75 11.82 -9.93
C THR A 243 -12.81 11.70 -8.41
N PHE A 244 -11.67 11.57 -7.74
CA PHE A 244 -11.62 11.35 -6.31
C PHE A 244 -11.77 12.65 -5.49
N ALA A 245 -12.46 12.54 -4.35
CA ALA A 245 -12.46 13.55 -3.31
C ALA A 245 -11.34 13.28 -2.31
N VAL A 246 -10.89 14.32 -1.61
CA VAL A 246 -9.84 14.24 -0.59
C VAL A 246 -10.41 14.70 0.74
N PRO A 247 -10.52 13.81 1.74
CA PRO A 247 -10.93 14.18 3.10
C PRO A 247 -9.91 15.11 3.77
N GLY A 248 -10.30 15.69 4.90
CA GLY A 248 -9.40 16.51 5.72
C GLY A 248 -8.23 15.71 6.31
N ALA A 249 -7.19 16.45 6.68
CA ALA A 249 -6.13 16.02 7.56
C ALA A 249 -6.65 15.78 8.99
N SER A 250 -6.03 14.82 9.68
CA SER A 250 -6.33 14.45 11.06
C SER A 250 -5.09 13.93 11.77
N GLY A 251 -5.02 14.16 13.08
CA GLY A 251 -3.98 13.60 13.95
C GLY A 251 -2.62 14.29 13.83
N CYS A 252 -2.58 15.49 13.24
CA CYS A 252 -1.39 16.29 13.10
C CYS A 252 -1.10 17.09 14.38
N GLY A 253 0.16 17.03 14.81
CA GLY A 253 0.67 17.66 16.02
C GLY A 253 0.52 16.81 17.28
N LEU A 254 1.02 17.33 18.40
CA LEU A 254 1.01 16.66 19.71
C LEU A 254 -0.36 16.75 20.43
N GLY A 255 -1.47 16.67 19.69
CA GLY A 255 -2.82 16.66 20.28
C GLY A 255 -3.36 18.02 20.74
N LEU A 256 -2.79 19.14 20.28
CA LEU A 256 -3.27 20.50 20.56
C LEU A 256 -4.58 20.82 19.80
N PHE A 257 -5.69 20.23 20.24
CA PHE A 257 -7.08 20.53 19.83
C PHE A 257 -7.36 20.55 18.30
N GLY A 258 -6.55 19.87 17.47
CA GLY A 258 -6.74 19.84 16.01
C GLY A 258 -6.36 21.13 15.27
N LEU A 259 -5.65 22.07 15.92
CA LEU A 259 -5.25 23.34 15.29
C LEU A 259 -4.31 23.11 14.09
N ILE A 260 -3.40 22.15 14.19
CA ILE A 260 -2.47 21.81 13.11
C ILE A 260 -3.20 21.11 11.96
N ASP A 261 -4.19 20.27 12.25
CA ASP A 261 -5.09 19.71 11.23
C ASP A 261 -5.76 20.85 10.44
N GLY A 262 -6.28 21.85 11.15
CA GLY A 262 -6.87 23.05 10.56
C GLY A 262 -5.91 23.82 9.64
N ALA A 263 -4.65 24.00 10.06
CA ALA A 263 -3.64 24.68 9.26
C ALA A 263 -3.30 23.92 7.97
N VAL A 264 -3.06 22.60 8.08
CA VAL A 264 -2.82 21.72 6.91
C VAL A 264 -4.02 21.78 5.97
N ASN A 265 -5.23 21.66 6.50
CA ASN A 265 -6.47 21.73 5.74
C ASN A 265 -6.63 23.06 5.01
N LEU A 266 -6.44 24.18 5.70
CA LEU A 266 -6.57 25.51 5.11
C LEU A 266 -5.60 25.70 3.94
N LYS A 267 -4.34 25.27 4.11
CA LYS A 267 -3.30 25.52 3.11
C LYS A 267 -3.39 24.57 1.91
N THR A 268 -3.65 23.30 2.14
CA THR A 268 -3.88 22.31 1.07
C THR A 268 -5.26 22.47 0.43
N GLY A 269 -6.19 23.19 1.06
CA GLY A 269 -7.57 23.36 0.57
C GLY A 269 -8.42 22.12 0.78
N LEU A 270 -8.32 21.50 1.97
CA LEU A 270 -9.02 20.29 2.34
C LEU A 270 -10.17 20.56 3.34
N PRO A 271 -11.25 19.76 3.31
CA PRO A 271 -11.52 18.70 2.34
C PRO A 271 -11.72 19.25 0.92
N SER A 272 -11.24 18.51 -0.08
CA SER A 272 -11.32 18.88 -1.48
C SER A 272 -12.33 17.98 -2.19
N ALA A 273 -13.31 18.59 -2.86
CA ALA A 273 -14.33 17.84 -3.61
C ALA A 273 -13.76 17.11 -4.83
N ALA A 274 -14.47 16.09 -5.31
CA ALA A 274 -14.19 15.43 -6.59
C ALA A 274 -14.10 16.45 -7.74
N GLY A 275 -13.25 16.18 -8.73
CA GLY A 275 -12.99 17.10 -9.86
C GLY A 275 -12.01 18.23 -9.56
N LYS A 276 -11.56 18.40 -8.31
CA LYS A 276 -10.49 19.36 -7.93
C LYS A 276 -9.13 18.72 -7.70
N ASN A 277 -9.07 17.39 -7.75
CA ASN A 277 -7.89 16.59 -7.46
C ASN A 277 -7.50 15.83 -8.72
N SER A 278 -6.22 15.44 -8.82
CA SER A 278 -5.76 14.64 -9.95
C SER A 278 -4.62 13.72 -9.56
N LEU A 279 -4.57 12.55 -10.18
CA LEU A 279 -3.46 11.63 -10.16
C LEU A 279 -2.99 11.43 -11.60
N THR A 280 -1.68 11.36 -11.80
CA THR A 280 -1.07 10.94 -13.06
C THR A 280 0.08 10.01 -12.73
N LEU A 281 0.06 8.81 -13.29
CA LEU A 281 1.14 7.83 -13.22
C LEU A 281 1.71 7.68 -14.63
N ASN A 282 3.01 7.96 -14.78
CA ASN A 282 3.64 7.97 -16.10
C ASN A 282 4.17 6.58 -16.45
N ASN A 283 4.10 6.22 -17.73
CA ASN A 283 4.76 5.04 -18.30
C ASN A 283 4.53 3.76 -17.44
N THR A 284 3.27 3.51 -17.07
CA THR A 284 2.92 2.40 -16.19
C THR A 284 3.25 1.06 -16.85
N GLN A 285 3.75 0.13 -16.06
CA GLN A 285 4.06 -1.23 -16.46
C GLN A 285 3.10 -2.14 -15.72
N THR A 286 2.02 -2.54 -16.37
CA THR A 286 0.97 -3.36 -15.77
C THR A 286 1.04 -4.78 -16.30
N TYR A 287 0.94 -5.73 -15.39
CA TYR A 287 1.06 -7.15 -15.64
C TYR A 287 -0.10 -7.87 -14.97
N LEU A 288 -0.68 -8.85 -15.67
CA LEU A 288 -1.62 -9.80 -15.09
C LEU A 288 -1.10 -11.18 -15.41
N THR A 289 -0.93 -12.02 -14.39
CA THR A 289 -0.45 -13.39 -14.58
C THR A 289 -1.37 -14.41 -13.91
N GLY A 290 -1.46 -15.59 -14.51
CA GLY A 290 -2.24 -16.70 -14.00
C GLY A 290 -2.01 -17.96 -14.81
N LEU A 291 -2.74 -19.02 -14.47
CA LEU A 291 -2.74 -20.26 -15.25
C LEU A 291 -3.28 -19.97 -16.66
N TYR A 292 -2.60 -20.48 -17.68
CA TYR A 292 -3.02 -20.31 -19.07
C TYR A 292 -4.37 -21.01 -19.35
N ALA A 293 -4.55 -22.20 -18.78
CA ALA A 293 -5.75 -23.00 -18.91
C ALA A 293 -6.19 -23.53 -17.53
N PRO A 294 -6.78 -22.71 -16.66
CA PRO A 294 -7.07 -23.09 -15.27
C PRO A 294 -7.96 -24.34 -15.15
N GLY A 295 -8.86 -24.58 -16.11
CA GLY A 295 -9.75 -25.74 -16.11
C GLY A 295 -9.05 -27.10 -16.25
N VAL A 296 -7.80 -27.15 -16.75
CA VAL A 296 -7.06 -28.43 -16.88
C VAL A 296 -6.50 -28.92 -15.56
N VAL A 297 -6.45 -28.05 -14.55
CA VAL A 297 -5.96 -28.37 -13.20
C VAL A 297 -7.06 -28.29 -12.15
N ALA A 298 -8.32 -28.27 -12.59
CA ALA A 298 -9.46 -28.27 -11.68
C ALA A 298 -9.54 -29.57 -10.86
N PRO A 299 -9.98 -29.50 -9.59
CA PRO A 299 -10.49 -28.32 -8.87
C PRO A 299 -9.41 -27.56 -8.08
N ASP A 300 -8.14 -27.68 -8.45
CA ASP A 300 -7.00 -27.24 -7.65
C ASP A 300 -6.27 -26.01 -8.22
N ALA A 301 -6.91 -25.22 -9.10
CA ALA A 301 -6.26 -24.08 -9.77
C ALA A 301 -5.59 -23.09 -8.80
N GLY A 302 -6.25 -22.73 -7.69
CA GLY A 302 -5.68 -21.91 -6.62
C GLY A 302 -4.39 -22.48 -6.04
N LYS A 303 -4.41 -23.77 -5.73
CA LYS A 303 -3.25 -24.49 -5.18
C LYS A 303 -2.13 -24.60 -6.21
N VAL A 304 -2.45 -24.81 -7.48
CA VAL A 304 -1.46 -24.89 -8.57
C VAL A 304 -0.79 -23.54 -8.78
N LEU A 305 -1.56 -22.45 -8.80
CA LEU A 305 -1.03 -21.09 -8.89
C LEU A 305 -0.07 -20.81 -7.73
N ALA A 306 -0.47 -21.14 -6.50
CA ALA A 306 0.37 -20.96 -5.32
C ALA A 306 1.67 -21.77 -5.41
N ARG A 307 1.61 -23.04 -5.80
CA ARG A 307 2.82 -23.87 -6.00
C ARG A 307 3.76 -23.28 -7.03
N ASN A 308 3.24 -22.78 -8.15
CA ASN A 308 4.04 -22.15 -9.21
C ASN A 308 4.69 -20.85 -8.72
N TRP A 309 3.95 -20.02 -7.99
CA TRP A 309 4.52 -18.80 -7.41
C TRP A 309 5.65 -19.13 -6.42
N HIS A 310 5.44 -20.09 -5.51
CA HIS A 310 6.46 -20.51 -4.54
C HIS A 310 7.69 -21.14 -5.20
N SER A 311 7.53 -21.89 -6.30
CA SER A 311 8.68 -22.47 -7.02
C SER A 311 9.53 -21.44 -7.74
N ALA A 312 9.03 -20.21 -7.93
CA ALA A 312 9.73 -19.11 -8.55
C ALA A 312 10.45 -18.18 -7.56
N VAL A 313 10.31 -18.39 -6.25
CA VAL A 313 11.03 -17.63 -5.22
C VAL A 313 12.52 -18.02 -5.24
N ARG A 314 13.41 -17.02 -5.23
CA ARG A 314 14.87 -17.18 -5.20
C ARG A 314 15.48 -16.78 -3.87
#